data_AF-A0A933MCE6-F1
#
_entry.id   AF-A0A933MCE6-F1
#
_cell.length_a   1.000
_cell.length_b   1.000
_cell.length_c   1.000
_cell.angle_alpha   90.00
_cell.angle_beta   90.00
_cell.angle_gamma   90.00
#
_symmetry.space_group_name_H-M   'P 1'
#
loop_
_entity.id
_entity.type
_entity.pdbx_description
1 polymer ?
#
loop_
_entity_poly.entity_id
_entity_poly.type
_entity_poly.pdbx_seq_one_letter_code
_entity_poly.pdbx_strand_id
1 'polypeptide(L)'
;MSPLAARRAPRAAMFFIAKHLGAGGLARAKQEFGIKYVCGLNIEWCGTRFRTPKQRAFNNKAMDYIDFDLHLSPTPNGYRVRAVNAQGANVSADFELPFTDTEIENLMLRVGRARKNRSMGRGSADMQAALKFGSKLFDTVFAGEVLALWRNGLNSIPAGRGLRVRVFLTDTPDLLDLPWEFLYDKQLNRFVAVSSKTPLVRYPALPTPIRPLPLQLPLRILAMIPKPNDWVALDVELEWRNL
;
A
#
# COMPACT_ATOMS: atom_id res chain seq x y z
N MET A 1 23.50 17.19 52.76
CA MET A 1 22.50 18.06 52.11
C MET A 1 22.97 18.32 50.69
N SER A 2 22.37 17.64 49.72
CA SER A 2 22.68 17.74 48.28
C SER A 2 21.35 17.64 47.52
N PRO A 3 21.05 18.49 46.51
CA PRO A 3 19.80 18.41 45.77
C PRO A 3 19.89 17.45 44.57
N LEU A 4 18.74 16.81 44.31
CA LEU A 4 18.43 15.84 43.26
C LEU A 4 18.73 16.35 41.84
N ALA A 5 19.40 15.52 41.04
CA ALA A 5 19.44 15.61 39.58
C ALA A 5 18.17 14.99 38.96
N ALA A 6 17.47 15.78 38.14
CA ALA A 6 16.27 15.38 37.41
C ALA A 6 16.59 14.35 36.31
N ARG A 7 15.89 13.20 36.37
CA ARG A 7 15.90 12.17 35.32
C ARG A 7 15.01 12.57 34.14
N ARG A 8 15.53 12.36 32.94
CA ARG A 8 14.92 12.57 31.62
C ARG A 8 13.80 11.54 31.39
N ALA A 9 12.58 11.98 31.09
CA ALA A 9 11.46 11.13 30.68
C ALA A 9 11.31 11.08 29.13
N PRO A 10 10.84 9.97 28.54
CA PRO A 10 10.77 9.76 27.09
C PRO A 10 9.58 10.47 26.41
N ARG A 11 9.83 10.94 25.17
CA ARG A 11 9.00 11.76 24.26
C ARG A 11 7.69 11.14 23.74
N ALA A 12 7.11 10.14 24.39
CA ALA A 12 5.94 9.43 23.86
C ALA A 12 4.56 10.00 24.30
N ALA A 13 4.54 11.02 25.17
CA ALA A 13 3.29 11.58 25.69
C ALA A 13 3.18 13.09 25.40
N MET A 14 2.89 13.46 24.15
CA MET A 14 2.41 14.81 23.80
C MET A 14 1.65 14.82 22.45
N PHE A 15 0.70 13.88 22.30
CA PHE A 15 -0.28 13.89 21.20
C PHE A 15 -1.70 14.27 21.65
N PHE A 16 -1.84 14.80 22.86
CA PHE A 16 -3.05 15.44 23.33
C PHE A 16 -2.71 16.87 23.78
N ILE A 17 -3.56 17.82 23.38
CA ILE A 17 -3.49 19.28 23.59
C ILE A 17 -2.96 20.06 22.37
N ALA A 18 -3.76 20.06 21.30
CA ALA A 18 -3.79 21.16 20.34
C ALA A 18 -5.23 21.59 20.03
N LYS A 19 -6.16 21.41 20.99
CA LYS A 19 -7.52 21.92 20.89
C LYS A 19 -7.76 23.16 21.77
N HIS A 20 -6.82 23.55 22.63
CA HIS A 20 -7.02 24.61 23.65
C HIS A 20 -5.88 25.64 23.75
N LEU A 21 -4.94 25.69 22.79
CA LEU A 21 -3.91 26.73 22.81
C LEU A 21 -4.41 27.96 22.05
N GLY A 22 -4.63 29.05 22.80
CA GLY A 22 -4.81 30.39 22.23
C GLY A 22 -3.57 30.86 21.47
N ALA A 23 -3.68 31.96 20.74
CA ALA A 23 -2.71 32.44 19.74
C ALA A 23 -1.23 32.48 20.21
N GLY A 24 -0.97 32.65 21.51
CA GLY A 24 0.39 32.61 22.07
C GLY A 24 1.07 31.23 22.09
N GLY A 25 0.31 30.14 22.09
CA GLY A 25 0.85 28.77 22.10
C GLY A 25 1.44 28.33 20.76
N LEU A 26 0.92 28.87 19.64
CA LEU A 26 1.41 28.56 18.29
C LEU A 26 2.81 29.15 18.02
N ALA A 27 3.13 30.30 18.62
CA ALA A 27 4.41 30.97 18.39
C ALA A 27 5.60 30.16 18.95
N ARG A 28 5.42 29.51 20.11
CA ARG A 28 6.46 28.71 20.78
C ARG A 28 6.70 27.38 20.07
N ALA A 29 5.64 26.72 19.56
CA ALA A 29 5.77 25.49 18.77
C ALA A 29 6.51 25.71 17.44
N LYS A 30 6.43 26.91 16.87
CA LYS A 30 7.11 27.30 15.63
C LYS A 30 8.63 27.39 15.79
N GLN A 31 9.12 27.74 16.98
CA GLN A 31 10.53 27.97 17.26
C GLN A 31 11.27 26.68 17.70
N GLU A 32 10.58 25.73 18.33
CA GLU A 32 11.20 24.48 18.82
C GLU A 32 11.09 23.28 17.88
N PHE A 33 10.10 23.23 16.96
CA PHE A 33 9.78 22.01 16.19
C PHE A 33 9.83 22.14 14.66
N GLY A 34 10.13 23.32 14.12
CA GLY A 34 10.31 23.50 12.68
C GLY A 34 9.10 23.14 11.80
N ILE A 35 7.89 23.12 12.36
CA ILE A 35 6.65 22.78 11.64
C ILE A 35 6.26 23.97 10.77
N LYS A 36 6.47 23.85 9.44
CA LYS A 36 5.88 24.77 8.46
C LYS A 36 4.50 24.25 8.05
N TYR A 37 3.45 24.92 8.51
CA TYR A 37 2.17 24.91 7.80
C TYR A 37 2.36 25.71 6.52
N VAL A 38 2.29 25.07 5.36
CA VAL A 38 2.27 25.77 4.07
C VAL A 38 0.81 25.83 3.62
N CYS A 39 0.19 26.98 3.82
CA CYS A 39 -1.05 27.34 3.15
C CYS A 39 -0.64 27.90 1.78
N GLY A 40 -0.68 27.06 0.75
CA GLY A 40 -0.28 27.41 -0.61
C GLY A 40 -1.40 28.10 -1.37
N LEU A 41 -1.45 29.43 -1.29
CA LEU A 41 -1.85 30.38 -2.34
C LEU A 41 -1.69 31.77 -1.74
N ASN A 42 -1.23 32.76 -2.52
CA ASN A 42 -1.18 34.16 -2.10
C ASN A 42 -2.52 34.59 -1.50
N ILE A 43 -2.58 34.64 -0.17
CA ILE A 43 -3.71 35.16 0.60
C ILE A 43 -3.09 36.25 1.47
N GLU A 44 -3.24 37.49 1.01
CA GLU A 44 -3.16 38.62 1.93
C GLU A 44 -4.15 38.35 3.06
N TRP A 45 -3.65 38.40 4.29
CA TRP A 45 -4.47 38.35 5.49
C TRP A 45 -5.35 39.61 5.53
N CYS A 46 -6.56 39.50 5.00
CA CYS A 46 -7.63 40.47 5.26
C CYS A 46 -8.78 39.76 5.98
N GLY A 47 -9.26 40.38 7.06
CA GLY A 47 -10.02 39.77 8.13
C GLY A 47 -11.28 38.98 7.72
N THR A 48 -11.56 37.95 8.53
CA THR A 48 -12.91 37.46 8.88
C THR A 48 -13.79 36.74 7.85
N ARG A 49 -13.28 36.20 6.74
CA ARG A 49 -14.07 35.22 5.95
C ARG A 49 -13.25 34.19 5.19
N PHE A 50 -13.39 32.91 5.56
CA PHE A 50 -12.96 31.79 4.73
C PHE A 50 -13.82 31.75 3.46
N ARG A 51 -13.30 32.21 2.32
CA ARG A 51 -13.88 31.89 1.01
C ARG A 51 -13.33 30.55 0.55
N THR A 52 -14.21 29.57 0.37
CA THR A 52 -13.90 28.27 -0.24
C THR A 52 -13.42 28.47 -1.68
N PRO A 53 -12.24 27.97 -2.08
CA PRO A 53 -11.88 27.87 -3.47
C PRO A 53 -12.92 27.01 -4.20
N LYS A 54 -13.33 27.43 -5.40
CA LYS A 54 -14.23 26.64 -6.27
C LYS A 54 -13.72 25.21 -6.34
N GLN A 55 -14.56 24.26 -5.91
CA GLN A 55 -14.31 22.83 -6.06
C GLN A 55 -13.97 22.55 -7.51
N ARG A 56 -12.69 22.30 -7.81
CA ARG A 56 -12.36 21.53 -9.00
C ARG A 56 -13.06 20.20 -8.80
N ALA A 57 -14.01 19.89 -9.69
CA ALA A 57 -14.52 18.53 -9.79
C ALA A 57 -13.30 17.64 -10.01
N PHE A 58 -12.92 16.87 -8.99
CA PHE A 58 -12.05 15.72 -9.18
C PHE A 58 -12.82 14.80 -10.11
N ASN A 59 -12.62 14.95 -11.42
CA ASN A 59 -13.15 14.03 -12.41
C ASN A 59 -12.27 12.79 -12.40
N ASN A 60 -12.18 12.16 -11.23
CA ASN A 60 -11.56 10.86 -11.08
C ASN A 60 -12.63 9.89 -11.52
N LYS A 61 -12.69 9.60 -12.83
CA LYS A 61 -13.52 8.52 -13.33
C LYS A 61 -13.00 7.27 -12.63
N ALA A 62 -13.73 6.80 -11.60
CA ALA A 62 -13.38 5.60 -10.86
C ALA A 62 -13.19 4.49 -11.90
N MET A 63 -12.00 3.90 -11.95
CA MET A 63 -11.72 2.83 -12.88
C MET A 63 -12.58 1.63 -12.47
N ASP A 64 -13.41 1.14 -13.38
CA ASP A 64 -14.16 -0.08 -13.14
C ASP A 64 -13.24 -1.28 -13.29
N TYR A 65 -13.44 -2.31 -12.46
CA TYR A 65 -12.63 -3.53 -12.50
C TYR A 65 -13.48 -4.75 -12.85
N ILE A 66 -12.92 -5.63 -13.67
CA ILE A 66 -13.36 -7.02 -13.79
C ILE A 66 -12.47 -7.91 -12.92
N ASP A 67 -13.01 -9.03 -12.44
CA ASP A 67 -12.32 -9.87 -11.45
C ASP A 67 -11.51 -11.00 -12.12
N PHE A 68 -10.35 -11.28 -11.51
CA PHE A 68 -9.55 -12.48 -11.72
C PHE A 68 -9.27 -13.10 -10.35
N ASP A 69 -9.92 -14.23 -10.08
CA ASP A 69 -9.91 -14.84 -8.76
C ASP A 69 -8.89 -15.97 -8.71
N LEU A 70 -8.11 -15.99 -7.64
CA LEU A 70 -7.22 -17.07 -7.27
C LEU A 70 -7.74 -17.68 -5.97
N HIS A 71 -8.27 -18.89 -6.03
CA HIS A 71 -8.66 -19.66 -4.85
C HIS A 71 -7.56 -20.66 -4.50
N LEU A 72 -7.02 -20.54 -3.30
CA LEU A 72 -5.95 -21.40 -2.81
C LEU A 72 -6.53 -22.41 -1.83
N SER A 73 -6.19 -23.68 -2.01
CA SER A 73 -6.60 -24.79 -1.15
C SER A 73 -5.45 -25.77 -0.94
N PRO A 74 -5.34 -26.43 0.23
CA PRO A 74 -4.31 -27.43 0.47
C PRO A 74 -4.54 -28.68 -0.37
N THR A 75 -3.46 -29.39 -0.69
CA THR A 75 -3.44 -30.74 -1.27
C THR A 75 -2.53 -31.63 -0.44
N PRO A 76 -2.55 -32.97 -0.61
CA PRO A 76 -1.65 -33.86 0.15
C PRO A 76 -0.16 -33.53 0.00
N ASN A 77 0.24 -32.95 -1.13
CA ASN A 77 1.64 -32.67 -1.47
C ASN A 77 1.92 -31.17 -1.65
N GLY A 78 1.07 -30.27 -1.17
CA GLY A 78 1.26 -28.83 -1.34
C GLY A 78 -0.07 -28.09 -1.41
N TYR A 79 -0.27 -27.33 -2.49
CA TYR A 79 -1.44 -26.50 -2.69
C TYR A 79 -2.00 -26.63 -4.09
N ARG A 80 -3.26 -26.24 -4.25
CA ARG A 80 -3.93 -26.05 -5.53
C ARG A 80 -4.34 -24.60 -5.64
N VAL A 81 -4.04 -24.01 -6.78
CA VAL A 81 -4.63 -22.74 -7.20
C VAL A 81 -5.73 -23.04 -8.21
N ARG A 82 -6.93 -22.55 -7.95
CA ARG A 82 -8.02 -22.49 -8.92
C ARG A 82 -8.20 -21.04 -9.36
N ALA A 83 -7.87 -20.78 -10.62
CA ALA A 83 -8.02 -19.47 -11.23
C ALA A 83 -9.37 -19.34 -11.95
N VAL A 84 -10.07 -18.24 -11.76
CA VAL A 84 -11.36 -17.94 -12.40
C VAL A 84 -11.32 -16.55 -13.02
N ASN A 85 -11.64 -16.43 -14.30
CA ASN A 85 -11.73 -15.12 -14.96
C ASN A 85 -13.14 -14.55 -14.94
N ALA A 86 -13.29 -13.29 -15.38
CA ALA A 86 -14.57 -12.59 -15.43
C ALA A 86 -15.62 -13.23 -16.35
N GLN A 87 -15.22 -14.10 -17.28
CA GLN A 87 -16.11 -14.85 -18.18
C GLN A 87 -16.54 -16.20 -17.58
N GLY A 88 -16.08 -16.56 -16.38
CA GLY A 88 -16.38 -17.83 -15.71
C GLY A 88 -15.51 -19.01 -16.15
N ALA A 89 -14.56 -18.79 -17.06
CA ALA A 89 -13.56 -19.80 -17.38
C ALA A 89 -12.72 -20.05 -16.12
N ASN A 90 -12.55 -21.32 -15.79
CA ASN A 90 -11.84 -21.74 -14.60
C ASN A 90 -10.86 -22.87 -14.94
N VAL A 91 -9.67 -22.77 -14.37
CA VAL A 91 -8.57 -23.74 -14.53
C VAL A 91 -7.90 -23.94 -13.18
N SER A 92 -7.28 -25.08 -12.96
CA SER A 92 -6.58 -25.37 -11.71
C SER A 92 -5.18 -25.90 -11.98
N ALA A 93 -4.26 -25.58 -11.08
CA ALA A 93 -2.91 -26.14 -11.08
C ALA A 93 -2.47 -26.45 -9.65
N ASP A 94 -1.76 -27.56 -9.49
CA ASP A 94 -1.12 -27.93 -8.23
C ASP A 94 0.29 -27.35 -8.19
N PHE A 95 0.71 -26.92 -7.00
CA PHE A 95 2.04 -26.39 -6.78
C PHE A 95 2.53 -26.65 -5.35
N GLU A 96 3.85 -26.72 -5.22
CA GLU A 96 4.53 -26.69 -3.92
C GLU A 96 5.06 -25.28 -3.66
N LEU A 97 5.04 -24.86 -2.39
CA LEU A 97 5.63 -23.58 -2.04
C LEU A 97 7.12 -23.61 -2.36
N PRO A 98 7.64 -22.64 -3.13
CA PRO A 98 9.03 -22.69 -3.53
C PRO A 98 9.92 -22.02 -2.47
N PHE A 99 9.44 -21.88 -1.22
CA PHE A 99 10.13 -21.17 -0.15
C PHE A 99 10.01 -21.93 1.16
N THR A 100 11.08 -21.85 1.93
CA THR A 100 11.06 -22.19 3.36
C THR A 100 10.54 -21.03 4.19
N ASP A 101 10.04 -21.30 5.39
CA ASP A 101 9.60 -20.26 6.34
C ASP A 101 10.70 -19.22 6.60
N THR A 102 11.94 -19.68 6.72
CA THR A 102 13.13 -18.83 6.88
C THR A 102 13.37 -17.89 5.70
N GLU A 103 13.12 -18.32 4.46
CA GLU A 103 13.23 -17.45 3.28
C GLU A 103 12.15 -16.37 3.28
N ILE A 104 10.94 -16.70 3.70
CA ILE A 104 9.82 -15.76 3.83
C ILE A 104 10.13 -14.74 4.93
N GLU A 105 10.57 -15.18 6.11
CA GLU A 105 10.95 -14.30 7.21
C GLU A 105 12.09 -13.35 6.81
N ASN A 106 13.13 -13.87 6.18
CA ASN A 106 14.26 -13.06 5.72
C ASN A 106 13.83 -11.98 4.71
N LEU A 107 12.93 -12.29 3.78
CA LEU A 107 12.37 -11.29 2.88
C LEU A 107 11.62 -10.22 3.67
N MET A 108 10.75 -10.63 4.60
CA MET A 108 9.93 -9.72 5.39
C MET A 108 10.78 -8.81 6.28
N LEU A 109 11.89 -9.32 6.83
CA LEU A 109 12.86 -8.50 7.55
C LEU A 109 13.52 -7.47 6.64
N ARG A 110 13.90 -7.83 5.42
CA ARG A 110 14.56 -6.91 4.47
C ARG A 110 13.63 -5.82 3.96
N VAL A 111 12.43 -6.21 3.52
CA VAL A 111 11.38 -5.29 3.07
C VAL A 111 10.87 -4.43 4.23
N GLY A 112 10.68 -5.01 5.41
CA GLY A 112 10.25 -4.30 6.63
C GLY A 112 11.29 -3.32 7.15
N ARG A 113 12.58 -3.64 7.06
CA ARG A 113 13.70 -2.73 7.37
C ARG A 113 13.86 -1.61 6.37
N ALA A 114 13.47 -1.82 5.11
CA ALA A 114 13.41 -0.75 4.11
C ALA A 114 12.42 0.37 4.49
N ARG A 115 11.46 0.13 5.40
CA ARG A 115 10.65 1.20 6.00
C ARG A 115 11.44 2.07 7.00
N LYS A 116 12.49 1.54 7.62
CA LYS A 116 13.38 2.27 8.56
C LYS A 116 14.57 2.94 7.84
N ASN A 117 15.21 2.24 6.90
CA ASN A 117 16.18 2.83 5.97
C ASN A 117 15.54 2.90 4.58
N ARG A 118 15.00 4.06 4.21
CA ARG A 118 14.11 4.30 3.06
C ARG A 118 14.78 4.20 1.67
N SER A 119 15.72 3.29 1.48
CA SER A 119 16.39 3.07 0.20
C SER A 119 15.90 1.79 -0.47
N MET A 120 14.64 1.78 -0.91
CA MET A 120 14.24 0.96 -2.06
C MET A 120 14.55 1.73 -3.35
N GLY A 121 15.80 2.18 -3.49
CA GLY A 121 16.27 2.74 -4.74
C GLY A 121 16.23 1.68 -5.85
N ARG A 122 15.98 2.11 -7.08
CA ARG A 122 16.05 1.22 -8.26
C ARG A 122 17.43 0.55 -8.29
N GLY A 123 17.47 -0.78 -8.23
CA GLY A 123 18.72 -1.56 -8.18
C GLY A 123 19.28 -1.85 -6.77
N SER A 124 18.58 -1.49 -5.69
CA SER A 124 19.01 -1.88 -4.34
C SER A 124 19.00 -3.40 -4.15
N ALA A 125 19.85 -3.90 -3.24
CA ALA A 125 19.89 -5.33 -2.92
C ALA A 125 18.52 -5.84 -2.42
N ASP A 126 17.73 -4.99 -1.78
CA ASP A 126 16.39 -5.31 -1.28
C ASP A 126 15.36 -5.36 -2.42
N MET A 127 15.46 -4.46 -3.41
CA MET A 127 14.67 -4.54 -4.64
C MET A 127 14.98 -5.84 -5.40
N GLN A 128 16.26 -6.22 -5.53
CA GLN A 128 16.63 -7.47 -6.19
C GLN A 128 16.11 -8.71 -5.44
N ALA A 129 16.09 -8.67 -4.11
CA ALA A 129 15.49 -9.73 -3.30
C ALA A 129 13.98 -9.85 -3.56
N ALA A 130 13.27 -8.72 -3.59
CA ALA A 130 11.85 -8.69 -3.89
C ALA A 130 11.54 -9.16 -5.32
N LEU A 131 12.36 -8.79 -6.32
CA LEU A 131 12.25 -9.26 -7.70
C LEU A 131 12.44 -10.78 -7.79
N LYS A 132 13.50 -11.32 -7.16
CA LYS A 132 13.80 -12.76 -7.16
C LYS A 132 12.69 -13.54 -6.49
N PHE A 133 12.28 -13.13 -5.29
CA PHE A 133 11.19 -13.75 -4.55
C PHE A 133 9.89 -13.69 -5.35
N GLY A 134 9.52 -12.48 -5.79
CA GLY A 134 8.29 -12.22 -6.53
C GLY A 134 8.18 -12.99 -7.82
N SER A 135 9.29 -13.14 -8.55
CA SER A 135 9.33 -13.91 -9.80
C SER A 135 9.14 -15.39 -9.52
N LYS A 136 9.79 -15.93 -8.49
CA LYS A 136 9.66 -17.35 -8.10
C LYS A 136 8.22 -17.64 -7.65
N LEU A 137 7.62 -16.77 -6.84
CA LEU A 137 6.23 -16.91 -6.42
C LEU A 137 5.27 -16.85 -7.62
N PHE A 138 5.49 -15.91 -8.55
CA PHE A 138 4.67 -15.79 -9.74
C PHE A 138 4.77 -17.03 -10.63
N ASP A 139 5.99 -17.48 -10.94
CA ASP A 139 6.21 -18.66 -11.79
C ASP A 139 5.59 -19.92 -11.19
N THR A 140 5.56 -20.04 -9.87
CA THR A 140 4.93 -21.17 -9.17
C THR A 140 3.40 -21.12 -9.23
N VAL A 141 2.80 -19.96 -8.96
CA VAL A 141 1.32 -19.83 -8.89
C VAL A 141 0.69 -19.71 -10.27
N PHE A 142 1.37 -19.03 -11.20
CA PHE A 142 0.92 -18.82 -12.58
C PHE A 142 1.71 -19.73 -13.51
N ALA A 143 1.41 -21.03 -13.45
CA ALA A 143 1.97 -22.05 -14.33
C ALA A 143 0.89 -22.65 -15.25
N GLY A 144 1.31 -23.24 -16.36
CA GLY A 144 0.43 -23.99 -17.27
C GLY A 144 -0.83 -23.22 -17.68
N GLU A 145 -1.99 -23.84 -17.50
CA GLU A 145 -3.28 -23.26 -17.87
C GLU A 145 -3.64 -22.01 -17.05
N VAL A 146 -3.19 -21.90 -15.80
CA VAL A 146 -3.39 -20.70 -14.97
C VAL A 146 -2.67 -19.51 -15.57
N LEU A 147 -1.44 -19.71 -16.06
CA LEU A 147 -0.70 -18.67 -16.78
C LEU A 147 -1.41 -18.26 -18.07
N ALA A 148 -1.87 -19.24 -18.85
CA ALA A 148 -2.60 -18.97 -20.09
C ALA A 148 -3.89 -18.16 -19.80
N LEU A 149 -4.64 -18.52 -18.76
CA LEU A 149 -5.83 -17.80 -18.34
C LEU A 149 -5.51 -16.37 -17.87
N TRP A 150 -4.41 -16.18 -17.13
CA TRP A 150 -3.92 -14.86 -16.74
C TRP A 150 -3.59 -13.97 -17.95
N ARG A 151 -2.84 -14.51 -18.92
CA ARG A 151 -2.49 -13.80 -20.16
C ARG A 151 -3.73 -13.42 -20.95
N ASN A 152 -4.68 -14.34 -21.09
CA ASN A 152 -5.95 -14.08 -21.76
C ASN A 152 -6.78 -13.02 -21.03
N GLY A 153 -6.82 -13.07 -19.69
CA GLY A 153 -7.48 -12.06 -18.87
C GLY A 153 -6.91 -10.66 -19.07
N LEU A 154 -5.58 -10.52 -19.11
CA LEU A 154 -4.90 -9.25 -19.39
C LEU A 154 -5.20 -8.71 -20.79
N ASN A 155 -5.24 -9.59 -21.80
CA ASN A 155 -5.51 -9.20 -23.18
C ASN A 155 -6.99 -8.86 -23.43
N SER A 156 -7.89 -9.35 -22.57
CA SER A 156 -9.34 -9.19 -22.69
C SER A 156 -9.90 -8.04 -21.85
N ILE A 157 -9.04 -7.19 -21.27
CA ILE A 157 -9.49 -6.05 -20.45
C ILE A 157 -10.20 -5.03 -21.35
N PRO A 158 -11.48 -4.71 -21.10
CA PRO A 158 -12.19 -3.70 -21.87
C PRO A 158 -11.57 -2.31 -21.72
N ALA A 159 -11.71 -1.48 -22.75
CA ALA A 159 -11.23 -0.09 -22.70
C ALA A 159 -11.82 0.66 -21.49
N GLY A 160 -10.95 1.34 -20.73
CA GLY A 160 -11.34 2.09 -19.54
C GLY A 160 -11.58 1.26 -18.28
N ARG A 161 -11.35 -0.06 -18.30
CA ARG A 161 -11.41 -0.94 -17.12
C ARG A 161 -10.03 -1.47 -16.73
N GLY A 162 -9.94 -2.04 -15.53
CA GLY A 162 -8.81 -2.83 -15.06
C GLY A 162 -9.20 -4.28 -14.72
N LEU A 163 -8.21 -5.10 -14.40
CA LEU A 163 -8.37 -6.49 -13.96
C LEU A 163 -7.96 -6.60 -12.49
N ARG A 164 -8.92 -6.68 -11.57
CA ARG A 164 -8.66 -6.84 -10.14
C ARG A 164 -8.33 -8.29 -9.83
N VAL A 165 -7.14 -8.52 -9.30
CA VAL A 165 -6.71 -9.84 -8.83
C VAL A 165 -7.18 -10.03 -7.41
N ARG A 166 -7.96 -11.08 -7.13
CA ARG A 166 -8.43 -11.41 -5.78
C ARG A 166 -7.83 -12.74 -5.35
N VAL A 167 -7.09 -12.73 -4.25
CA VAL A 167 -6.45 -13.92 -3.69
C VAL A 167 -7.25 -14.37 -2.48
N PHE A 168 -7.94 -15.50 -2.60
CA PHE A 168 -8.73 -16.13 -1.54
C PHE A 168 -7.90 -17.17 -0.82
N LEU A 169 -7.69 -16.96 0.48
CA LEU A 169 -6.79 -17.74 1.33
C LEU A 169 -7.56 -18.44 2.45
N THR A 170 -8.85 -18.73 2.23
CA THR A 170 -9.75 -19.20 3.28
C THR A 170 -9.31 -20.53 3.89
N ASP A 171 -8.83 -21.45 3.06
CA ASP A 171 -8.48 -22.82 3.46
C ASP A 171 -6.97 -23.01 3.68
N THR A 172 -6.19 -21.92 3.57
CA THR A 172 -4.71 -21.95 3.59
C THR A 172 -4.16 -20.84 4.50
N PRO A 173 -4.33 -20.96 5.83
CA PRO A 173 -3.92 -19.92 6.78
C PRO A 173 -2.40 -19.71 6.82
N ASP A 174 -1.62 -20.74 6.54
CA ASP A 174 -0.17 -20.73 6.35
C ASP A 174 0.28 -19.84 5.18
N LEU A 175 -0.56 -19.66 4.17
CA LEU A 175 -0.29 -18.76 3.04
C LEU A 175 -0.63 -17.29 3.31
N LEU A 176 -1.16 -16.95 4.49
CA LEU A 176 -1.48 -15.57 4.86
C LEU A 176 -0.22 -14.72 5.03
N ASP A 177 0.89 -15.30 5.47
CA ASP A 177 2.12 -14.52 5.69
C ASP A 177 2.88 -14.23 4.41
N LEU A 178 2.53 -14.88 3.30
CA LEU A 178 3.10 -14.56 2.00
C LEU A 178 2.72 -13.14 1.56
N PRO A 179 3.70 -12.34 1.12
CA PRO A 179 3.44 -11.00 0.62
C PRO A 179 3.05 -11.07 -0.87
N TRP A 180 1.80 -11.44 -1.12
CA TRP A 180 1.21 -11.58 -2.46
C TRP A 180 1.38 -10.33 -3.35
N GLU A 181 1.55 -9.16 -2.75
CA GLU A 181 1.83 -7.89 -3.42
C GLU A 181 3.16 -7.89 -4.19
N PHE A 182 4.10 -8.77 -3.82
CA PHE A 182 5.36 -8.96 -4.53
C PHE A 182 5.27 -9.90 -5.73
N LEU A 183 4.10 -10.41 -6.11
CA LEU A 183 3.95 -11.16 -7.37
C LEU A 183 4.54 -10.36 -8.53
N TYR A 184 5.63 -10.88 -9.11
CA TYR A 184 6.38 -10.20 -10.16
C TYR A 184 6.26 -10.96 -11.47
N ASP A 185 5.67 -10.30 -12.44
CA ASP A 185 5.51 -10.85 -13.76
C ASP A 185 6.70 -10.44 -14.63
N LYS A 186 7.64 -11.37 -14.86
CA LYS A 186 8.85 -11.12 -15.64
C LYS A 186 8.55 -10.69 -17.06
N GLN A 187 7.47 -11.18 -17.67
CA GLN A 187 7.10 -10.83 -19.05
C GLN A 187 6.59 -9.39 -19.14
N LEU A 188 5.87 -8.94 -18.12
CA LEU A 188 5.42 -7.54 -18.01
C LEU A 188 6.47 -6.62 -17.36
N ASN A 189 7.58 -7.19 -16.89
CA ASN A 189 8.66 -6.53 -16.18
C ASN A 189 8.16 -5.63 -15.03
N ARG A 190 7.20 -6.12 -14.24
CA ARG A 190 6.57 -5.34 -13.17
C ARG A 190 5.96 -6.22 -12.07
N PHE A 191 5.86 -5.65 -10.88
CA PHE A 191 4.97 -6.18 -9.83
C PHE A 191 3.51 -6.00 -10.25
N VAL A 192 2.71 -7.06 -10.10
CA VAL A 192 1.29 -7.06 -10.45
C VAL A 192 0.55 -5.95 -9.70
N ALA A 193 0.79 -5.84 -8.38
CA ALA A 193 0.08 -4.91 -7.49
C ALA A 193 0.43 -3.42 -7.69
N VAL A 194 1.50 -3.09 -8.42
CA VAL A 194 1.93 -1.69 -8.63
C VAL A 194 1.14 -0.99 -9.73
N SER A 195 0.48 -1.75 -10.63
CA SER A 195 -0.31 -1.14 -11.69
C SER A 195 -1.72 -0.79 -11.23
N SER A 196 -2.16 0.44 -11.51
CA SER A 196 -3.57 0.84 -11.34
C SER A 196 -4.54 -0.02 -12.16
N LYS A 197 -4.07 -0.68 -13.22
CA LYS A 197 -4.86 -1.61 -14.04
C LYS A 197 -4.97 -3.01 -13.45
N THR A 198 -4.10 -3.40 -12.51
CA THR A 198 -4.10 -4.74 -11.92
C THR A 198 -3.99 -4.71 -10.39
N PRO A 199 -4.95 -4.06 -9.68
CA PRO A 199 -4.91 -4.04 -8.23
C PRO A 199 -5.05 -5.46 -7.68
N LEU A 200 -4.30 -5.76 -6.63
CA LEU A 200 -4.34 -7.03 -5.91
C LEU A 200 -5.05 -6.86 -4.57
N VAL A 201 -6.01 -7.74 -4.28
CA VAL A 201 -6.76 -7.78 -3.02
C VAL A 201 -6.65 -9.15 -2.40
N ARG A 202 -6.36 -9.20 -1.10
CA ARG A 202 -6.28 -10.44 -0.33
C ARG A 202 -7.57 -10.64 0.47
N TYR A 203 -8.12 -11.84 0.42
CA TYR A 203 -9.29 -12.27 1.18
C TYR A 203 -8.87 -13.35 2.18
N PRO A 204 -8.49 -12.97 3.42
CA PRO A 204 -8.29 -13.93 4.49
C PRO A 204 -9.63 -14.56 4.92
N ALA A 205 -9.58 -15.77 5.50
CA ALA A 205 -10.73 -16.32 6.22
C ALA A 205 -11.10 -15.38 7.39
N LEU A 206 -12.08 -14.50 7.17
CA LEU A 206 -12.65 -13.70 8.26
C LEU A 206 -13.90 -14.41 8.78
N PRO A 207 -13.98 -14.72 10.09
CA PRO A 207 -15.17 -15.35 10.67
C PRO A 207 -16.41 -14.45 10.60
N THR A 208 -16.25 -13.16 10.32
CA THR A 208 -17.35 -12.21 10.16
C THR A 208 -17.19 -11.37 8.89
N PRO A 209 -18.29 -11.13 8.14
CA PRO A 209 -18.24 -10.26 6.96
C PRO A 209 -17.80 -8.84 7.34
N ILE A 210 -16.90 -8.27 6.54
CA ILE A 210 -16.48 -6.88 6.69
C ILE A 210 -17.70 -6.00 6.43
N ARG A 211 -18.20 -5.33 7.47
CA ARG A 211 -19.27 -4.34 7.31
C ARG A 211 -18.66 -3.09 6.66
N PRO A 212 -19.21 -2.59 5.54
CA PRO A 212 -18.77 -1.33 4.97
C PRO A 212 -18.84 -0.23 6.03
N LEU A 213 -17.77 0.55 6.19
CA LEU A 213 -17.80 1.71 7.08
C LEU A 213 -18.76 2.73 6.46
N PRO A 214 -19.90 3.06 7.11
CA PRO A 214 -20.81 4.07 6.57
C PRO A 214 -20.08 5.41 6.60
N LEU A 215 -19.79 5.96 5.42
CA LEU A 215 -19.05 7.20 5.28
C LEU A 215 -19.93 8.25 4.63
N GLN A 216 -20.07 9.39 5.30
CA GLN A 216 -20.75 10.56 4.74
C GLN A 216 -19.74 11.34 3.90
N LEU A 217 -20.09 11.54 2.62
CA LEU A 217 -19.32 12.39 1.72
C LEU A 217 -19.52 13.88 2.09
N PRO A 218 -18.53 14.76 1.85
CA PRO A 218 -17.23 14.47 1.23
C PRO A 218 -16.22 13.86 2.21
N LEU A 219 -15.47 12.86 1.75
CA LEU A 219 -14.35 12.29 2.49
C LEU A 219 -13.27 13.36 2.71
N ARG A 220 -12.88 13.61 3.96
CA ARG A 220 -11.78 14.51 4.31
C ARG A 220 -10.52 13.67 4.52
N ILE A 221 -9.58 13.73 3.56
CA ILE A 221 -8.31 13.00 3.61
C ILE A 221 -7.23 13.91 4.17
N LEU A 222 -6.50 13.44 5.18
CA LEU A 222 -5.27 14.09 5.64
C LEU A 222 -4.09 13.58 4.81
N ALA A 223 -3.57 14.43 3.93
CA ALA A 223 -2.32 14.15 3.23
C ALA A 223 -1.15 14.74 4.03
N MET A 224 -0.11 13.92 4.26
CA MET A 224 1.12 14.32 4.93
C MET A 224 2.29 14.04 4.00
N ILE A 225 3.06 15.07 3.66
CA ILE A 225 4.29 14.94 2.86
C ILE A 225 5.47 14.93 3.84
N PRO A 226 6.17 13.79 4.02
CA PRO A 226 7.28 13.71 4.94
C PRO A 226 8.48 14.51 4.42
N LYS A 227 9.06 15.37 5.27
CA LYS A 227 10.32 16.08 4.99
C LYS A 227 11.41 15.61 5.97
N PRO A 228 12.05 14.46 5.70
CA PRO A 228 13.20 14.01 6.49
C PRO A 228 14.37 15.01 6.39
N ASN A 229 15.14 15.16 7.47
CA ASN A 229 16.26 16.12 7.53
C ASN A 229 17.55 15.59 6.86
N ASP A 230 17.62 14.28 6.64
CA ASP A 230 18.76 13.52 6.13
C ASP A 230 18.68 13.23 4.62
N TRP A 231 17.73 13.83 3.90
CA TRP A 231 17.50 13.63 2.47
C TRP A 231 17.38 14.94 1.71
N VAL A 232 17.55 14.84 0.38
CA VAL A 232 17.22 15.94 -0.54
C VAL A 232 15.76 16.35 -0.31
N ALA A 233 15.53 17.65 -0.15
CA ALA A 233 14.21 18.19 0.11
C ALA A 233 13.28 17.87 -1.07
N LEU A 234 12.17 17.20 -0.77
CA LEU A 234 11.12 16.94 -1.75
C LEU A 234 10.47 18.26 -2.18
N ASP A 235 10.21 18.41 -3.47
CA ASP A 235 9.40 19.54 -3.97
C ASP A 235 7.93 19.29 -3.61
N VAL A 236 7.57 19.74 -2.41
CA VAL A 236 6.23 19.53 -1.82
C VAL A 236 5.12 20.05 -2.74
N GLU A 237 5.35 21.14 -3.46
CA GLU A 237 4.36 21.74 -4.36
C GLU A 237 4.19 20.93 -5.65
N LEU A 238 5.27 20.36 -6.19
CA LEU A 238 5.19 19.43 -7.30
C LEU A 238 4.46 18.15 -6.90
N GLU A 239 4.82 17.55 -5.78
CA GLU A 239 4.19 16.32 -5.30
C GLU A 239 2.69 16.52 -5.04
N TRP A 240 2.32 17.66 -4.44
CA TRP A 240 0.90 17.98 -4.21
C TRP A 240 0.10 18.13 -5.51
N ARG A 241 0.71 18.66 -6.58
CA ARG A 241 0.07 18.78 -7.89
C ARG A 241 -0.12 17.43 -8.60
N ASN A 242 0.63 16.41 -8.20
CA ASN A 242 0.61 15.07 -8.80
C ASN A 242 -0.28 14.08 -8.02
N LEU A 243 -0.86 14.48 -6.88
CA LEU A 243 -1.88 13.73 -6.14
C LEU A 243 -3.27 13.92 -6.74
#